data_AF-A0A543JCY2-F1
#
_entry.id   AF-A0A543JCY2-F1
#
_cell.length_a   1.000
_cell.length_b   1.000
_cell.length_c   1.000
_cell.angle_alpha   90.00
_cell.angle_beta   90.00
_cell.angle_gamma   90.00
#
_symmetry.space_group_name_H-M   'P 1'
#
loop_
_entity.id
_entity.type
_entity.pdbx_description
1 polymer ?
#
loop_
_entity_poly.entity_id
_entity_poly.type
_entity_poly.pdbx_seq_one_letter_code
_entity_poly.pdbx_strand_id
1 'polypeptide(L)'
;MSTSSLVKRYWCTGETPNMVRRQRGGAVPGPVVPAARTPGQRRFEAALLSAVTRTMAGMRRRGHPLRPTSVVGRVRPDEKVLGLRVHDAALDDLLTQLLPAVAGDRLHGVPGLRVRPRRDHLDLRSPDGEARLLGVTRERWRRAVAAGLPVDLALADRPQPLEAAAADQPTPPTSDLMSGVLRRLPLWRGAAWLDGVVVGDTFELYWRGGPPGGSVAAILAGSTCRVPSCAAIPYRLRNDVHGVALSAAPHTAPHALAPPPEPDWAWNDWLAATAPGPAVDERAVRPLLPVRPDLPDVWEHHEMRTALALRDITTVYRLLTHHGVPRDRIAALTGQPHHDVDRVLSGAKVESYDTLTAIAEGLGVPLGYMGLAHDEPSHPGAGCACAHLDERTKRDRFLAHAALVTVGTTTAGWGCPTEGCRSTRPV
;
A
#
# COMPACT_ATOMS: atom_id res chain seq x y z
N MET A 1 -29.56 12.02 -11.33
CA MET A 1 -28.28 11.45 -11.82
C MET A 1 -28.40 11.13 -13.30
N SER A 2 -27.52 11.70 -14.14
CA SER A 2 -27.42 11.37 -15.58
C SER A 2 -26.94 9.93 -15.80
N THR A 3 -27.21 9.34 -16.97
CA THR A 3 -26.66 8.04 -17.39
C THR A 3 -25.12 8.03 -17.30
N SER A 4 -24.48 9.14 -17.64
CA SER A 4 -23.01 9.32 -17.51
C SER A 4 -22.52 9.24 -16.06
N SER A 5 -23.27 9.81 -15.10
CA SER A 5 -22.88 9.73 -13.68
C SER A 5 -22.98 8.32 -13.08
N LEU A 6 -23.89 7.47 -13.58
CA LEU A 6 -23.94 6.07 -13.14
C LEU A 6 -22.77 5.26 -13.69
N VAL A 7 -22.38 5.57 -14.93
CA VAL A 7 -21.23 4.95 -15.57
C VAL A 7 -19.99 5.22 -14.72
N LYS A 8 -19.80 6.49 -14.36
CA LYS A 8 -18.69 6.90 -13.49
C LYS A 8 -18.76 6.27 -12.10
N ARG A 9 -19.95 6.11 -11.50
CA ARG A 9 -20.10 5.35 -10.25
C ARG A 9 -19.47 3.97 -10.34
N TYR A 10 -19.79 3.22 -11.40
CA TYR A 10 -19.30 1.85 -11.50
C TYR A 10 -17.79 1.80 -11.67
N TRP A 11 -17.19 2.78 -12.37
CA TRP A 11 -15.73 2.90 -12.46
C TRP A 11 -15.09 3.12 -11.08
N CYS A 12 -15.65 4.02 -10.29
CA CYS A 12 -15.11 4.36 -8.98
C CYS A 12 -15.26 3.24 -7.94
N THR A 13 -16.33 2.45 -8.05
CA THR A 13 -16.73 1.49 -7.01
C THR A 13 -16.58 0.03 -7.42
N GLY A 14 -16.37 -0.26 -8.70
CA GLY A 14 -16.39 -1.63 -9.22
C GLY A 14 -17.75 -2.34 -9.11
N GLU A 15 -18.82 -1.60 -8.77
CA GLU A 15 -20.20 -2.12 -8.78
C GLU A 15 -20.61 -2.49 -10.21
N THR A 16 -21.61 -3.38 -10.37
CA THR A 16 -22.15 -3.63 -11.71
C THR A 16 -23.19 -2.57 -12.07
N PRO A 17 -23.43 -2.28 -13.36
CA PRO A 17 -24.45 -1.32 -13.78
C PRO A 17 -25.83 -1.62 -13.18
N ASN A 18 -26.20 -2.91 -13.06
CA ASN A 18 -27.47 -3.33 -12.48
C ASN A 18 -27.57 -3.05 -10.98
N MET A 19 -26.47 -3.16 -10.22
CA MET A 19 -26.46 -2.83 -8.79
C MET A 19 -26.66 -1.34 -8.56
N VAL A 20 -25.91 -0.51 -9.31
CA VAL A 20 -26.00 0.95 -9.25
C VAL A 20 -27.43 1.42 -9.60
N ARG A 21 -28.07 0.81 -10.61
CA ARG A 21 -29.46 1.11 -10.97
C ARG A 21 -30.46 0.80 -9.84
N ARG A 22 -30.29 -0.31 -9.12
CA ARG A 22 -31.18 -0.70 -8.01
C ARG A 22 -31.08 0.23 -6.79
N GLN A 23 -29.93 0.87 -6.59
CA GLN A 23 -29.71 1.83 -5.50
C GLN A 23 -30.32 3.23 -5.77
N ARG A 24 -30.94 3.46 -6.94
CA ARG A 24 -31.53 4.77 -7.32
C ARG A 24 -32.72 5.23 -6.48
N GLY A 25 -33.36 4.35 -5.71
CA GLY A 25 -34.67 4.57 -5.09
C GLY A 25 -34.78 5.68 -4.02
N GLY A 26 -33.78 6.55 -3.84
CA GLY A 26 -33.82 7.61 -2.82
C GLY A 26 -32.80 8.74 -2.97
N ALA A 27 -32.31 9.04 -4.18
CA ALA A 27 -31.15 9.93 -4.35
C ALA A 27 -31.44 11.41 -4.02
N VAL A 28 -30.85 11.90 -2.92
CA VAL A 28 -30.61 13.31 -2.59
C VAL A 28 -29.47 13.86 -3.49
N PRO A 29 -29.46 15.15 -3.87
CA PRO A 29 -28.33 15.76 -4.58
C PRO A 29 -27.03 15.66 -3.77
N GLY A 30 -26.00 14.99 -4.31
CA GLY A 30 -24.71 14.77 -3.66
C GLY A 30 -23.70 14.05 -4.57
N PRO A 31 -22.45 13.84 -4.11
CA PRO A 31 -21.46 13.06 -4.85
C PRO A 31 -21.97 11.64 -5.11
N VAL A 32 -21.60 11.08 -6.25
CA VAL A 32 -22.07 9.77 -6.73
C VAL A 32 -21.66 8.64 -5.77
N VAL A 33 -20.51 8.83 -5.11
CA VAL A 33 -19.97 7.96 -4.06
C VAL A 33 -20.08 8.72 -2.73
N PRO A 34 -21.00 8.33 -1.82
CA PRO A 34 -21.22 9.03 -0.57
C PRO A 34 -20.00 8.89 0.36
N ALA A 35 -19.71 9.93 1.15
CA ALA A 35 -18.76 9.84 2.26
C ALA A 35 -19.37 9.09 3.45
N ALA A 36 -18.53 8.63 4.37
CA ALA A 36 -19.01 8.05 5.63
C ALA A 36 -19.61 9.15 6.53
N ARG A 37 -20.78 8.86 7.10
CA ARG A 37 -21.60 9.85 7.83
C ARG A 37 -20.97 10.27 9.15
N THR A 38 -20.45 9.32 9.92
CA THR A 38 -19.91 9.58 11.25
C THR A 38 -18.38 9.67 11.20
N PRO A 39 -17.76 10.50 12.05
CA PRO A 39 -16.30 10.52 12.22
C PRO A 39 -15.76 9.12 12.53
N GLY A 40 -16.37 8.40 13.48
CA GLY A 40 -16.00 7.02 13.81
C GLY A 40 -15.93 6.11 12.58
N GLN A 41 -16.96 6.13 11.72
CA GLN A 41 -16.96 5.28 10.52
C GLN A 41 -15.80 5.66 9.58
N ARG A 42 -15.43 6.95 9.49
CA ARG A 42 -14.27 7.38 8.69
C ARG A 42 -12.94 6.87 9.27
N ARG A 43 -12.81 6.84 10.61
CA ARG A 43 -11.65 6.22 11.30
C ARG A 43 -11.55 4.73 11.02
N PHE A 44 -12.68 4.03 11.16
CA PHE A 44 -12.75 2.61 10.89
C PHE A 44 -12.38 2.30 9.44
N GLU A 45 -12.92 3.04 8.49
CA GLU A 45 -12.58 2.90 7.06
C GLU A 45 -11.12 3.26 6.76
N ALA A 46 -10.54 4.25 7.44
CA ALA A 46 -9.12 4.55 7.32
C ALA A 46 -8.25 3.37 7.80
N ALA A 47 -8.62 2.75 8.92
CA ALA A 47 -7.94 1.56 9.43
C ALA A 47 -8.08 0.35 8.47
N LEU A 48 -9.26 0.19 7.85
CA LEU A 48 -9.47 -0.81 6.78
C LEU A 48 -8.55 -0.54 5.57
N LEU A 49 -8.44 0.72 5.12
CA LEU A 49 -7.54 1.07 4.01
C LEU A 49 -6.09 0.72 4.35
N SER A 50 -5.62 1.07 5.55
CA SER A 50 -4.27 0.74 6.02
C SER A 50 -4.01 -0.78 6.04
N ALA A 51 -4.99 -1.58 6.44
CA ALA A 51 -4.86 -3.04 6.38
C ALA A 51 -4.80 -3.55 4.93
N VAL A 52 -5.62 -2.96 4.05
CA VAL A 52 -5.61 -3.28 2.61
C VAL A 52 -4.25 -2.93 1.97
N THR A 53 -3.67 -1.74 2.24
CA THR A 53 -2.36 -1.37 1.68
C THR A 53 -1.24 -2.27 2.21
N ARG A 54 -1.24 -2.62 3.51
CA ARG A 54 -0.30 -3.62 4.06
C ARG A 54 -0.45 -4.99 3.40
N THR A 55 -1.68 -5.42 3.15
CA THR A 55 -1.98 -6.66 2.42
C THR A 55 -1.38 -6.62 1.01
N MET A 56 -1.62 -5.54 0.27
CA MET A 56 -1.04 -5.34 -1.07
C MET A 56 0.49 -5.35 -1.05
N ALA A 57 1.10 -4.70 -0.06
CA ALA A 57 2.55 -4.68 0.10
C ALA A 57 3.12 -6.08 0.41
N GLY A 58 2.47 -6.87 1.27
CA GLY A 58 2.84 -8.25 1.57
C GLY A 58 2.72 -9.16 0.35
N MET A 59 1.61 -9.07 -0.39
CA MET A 59 1.41 -9.80 -1.64
C MET A 59 2.49 -9.47 -2.68
N ARG A 60 2.84 -8.19 -2.84
CA ARG A 60 3.91 -7.75 -3.74
C ARG A 60 5.25 -8.36 -3.36
N ARG A 61 5.62 -8.33 -2.08
CA ARG A 61 6.90 -8.87 -1.59
C ARG A 61 7.01 -10.38 -1.82
N ARG A 62 5.89 -11.10 -1.67
CA ARG A 62 5.79 -12.55 -1.91
C ARG A 62 5.59 -12.91 -3.38
N GLY A 63 5.46 -11.92 -4.27
CA GLY A 63 5.20 -12.14 -5.70
C GLY A 63 3.94 -12.95 -5.96
N HIS A 64 2.86 -12.59 -5.26
CA HIS A 64 1.58 -13.25 -5.36
C HIS A 64 1.02 -13.19 -6.80
N PRO A 65 0.37 -14.25 -7.32
CA PRO A 65 -0.12 -14.30 -8.71
C PRO A 65 -1.25 -13.31 -9.01
N LEU A 66 -1.98 -12.88 -7.97
CA LEU A 66 -2.92 -11.77 -8.09
C LEU A 66 -2.19 -10.45 -8.02
N ARG A 67 -2.53 -9.54 -8.94
CA ARG A 67 -2.16 -8.13 -8.83
C ARG A 67 -2.60 -7.58 -7.48
N PRO A 68 -1.69 -7.02 -6.66
CA PRO A 68 -2.03 -6.41 -5.38
C PRO A 68 -3.24 -5.47 -5.42
N THR A 69 -3.40 -4.63 -6.44
CA THR A 69 -4.56 -3.72 -6.55
C THR A 69 -5.92 -4.42 -6.73
N SER A 70 -5.92 -5.73 -6.99
CA SER A 70 -7.12 -6.56 -7.10
C SER A 70 -7.59 -7.14 -5.77
N VAL A 71 -6.92 -6.87 -4.64
CA VAL A 71 -7.35 -7.30 -3.29
C VAL A 71 -8.83 -6.96 -3.08
N VAL A 72 -9.24 -5.72 -3.40
CA VAL A 72 -10.63 -5.28 -3.34
C VAL A 72 -11.13 -5.00 -4.75
N GLY A 73 -11.79 -5.98 -5.35
CA GLY A 73 -12.33 -5.84 -6.71
C GLY A 73 -13.60 -4.99 -6.80
N ARG A 74 -14.29 -4.79 -5.66
CA ARG A 74 -15.50 -3.96 -5.60
C ARG A 74 -15.71 -3.40 -4.20
N VAL A 75 -16.20 -2.17 -4.18
CA VAL A 75 -16.64 -1.44 -3.01
C VAL A 75 -18.12 -1.09 -3.19
N ARG A 76 -18.93 -1.34 -2.18
CA ARG A 76 -20.34 -0.98 -2.13
C ARG A 76 -20.52 0.08 -1.05
N PRO A 77 -20.43 1.36 -1.42
CA PRO A 77 -20.70 2.44 -0.49
C PRO A 77 -22.23 2.52 -0.30
N ASP A 78 -22.73 1.79 0.69
CA ASP A 78 -24.10 1.94 1.21
C ASP A 78 -24.11 3.06 2.26
N GLU A 79 -25.29 3.61 2.54
CA GLU A 79 -25.50 4.60 3.58
C GLU A 79 -25.30 4.04 4.99
N LYS A 80 -25.55 2.74 5.18
CA LYS A 80 -25.52 2.10 6.50
C LYS A 80 -24.23 1.32 6.78
N VAL A 81 -23.73 0.57 5.81
CA VAL A 81 -22.58 -0.33 6.01
C VAL A 81 -21.74 -0.41 4.72
N LEU A 82 -20.43 -0.20 4.83
CA LEU A 82 -19.51 -0.36 3.71
C LEU A 82 -19.37 -1.84 3.33
N GLY A 83 -19.68 -2.22 2.09
CA GLY A 83 -19.43 -3.57 1.60
C GLY A 83 -18.14 -3.63 0.77
N LEU A 84 -17.25 -4.59 1.06
CA LEU A 84 -16.03 -4.84 0.29
C LEU A 84 -16.10 -6.25 -0.31
N ARG A 85 -15.93 -6.38 -1.61
CA ARG A 85 -15.70 -7.69 -2.25
C ARG A 85 -14.21 -7.91 -2.39
N VAL A 86 -13.69 -8.80 -1.56
CA VAL A 86 -12.28 -9.16 -1.52
C VAL A 86 -12.05 -10.36 -2.43
N HIS A 87 -10.94 -10.39 -3.14
CA HIS A 87 -10.57 -11.55 -3.93
C HIS A 87 -10.20 -12.72 -3.01
N ASP A 88 -10.67 -13.94 -3.33
CA ASP A 88 -10.56 -15.08 -2.43
C ASP A 88 -9.11 -15.42 -2.02
N ALA A 89 -8.17 -15.38 -2.97
CA ALA A 89 -6.75 -15.64 -2.68
C ALA A 89 -6.04 -14.51 -1.89
N ALA A 90 -6.65 -13.33 -1.73
CA ALA A 90 -6.12 -12.26 -0.88
C ALA A 90 -6.84 -12.17 0.48
N LEU A 91 -7.87 -12.99 0.70
CA LEU A 91 -8.74 -12.86 1.87
C LEU A 91 -8.01 -13.19 3.18
N ASP A 92 -7.21 -14.24 3.20
CA ASP A 92 -6.52 -14.67 4.43
C ASP A 92 -5.44 -13.66 4.82
N ASP A 93 -4.70 -13.13 3.84
CA ASP A 93 -3.74 -12.05 4.07
C ASP A 93 -4.42 -10.79 4.60
N LEU A 94 -5.56 -10.40 4.01
CA LEU A 94 -6.32 -9.25 4.49
C LEU A 94 -6.85 -9.46 5.91
N LEU A 95 -7.40 -10.65 6.22
CA LEU A 95 -7.89 -10.96 7.55
C LEU A 95 -6.75 -10.96 8.57
N THR A 96 -5.57 -11.44 8.21
CA THR A 96 -4.37 -11.38 9.07
C THR A 96 -3.98 -9.94 9.38
N GLN A 97 -4.12 -9.02 8.41
CA GLN A 97 -3.83 -7.59 8.60
C GLN A 97 -4.93 -6.80 9.34
N LEU A 98 -6.16 -7.34 9.36
CA LEU A 98 -7.34 -6.71 9.96
C LEU A 98 -7.59 -7.15 11.39
N LEU A 99 -7.51 -8.45 11.66
CA LEU A 99 -7.90 -9.03 12.94
C LEU A 99 -6.94 -8.57 14.03
N PRO A 100 -7.47 -8.15 15.20
CA PRO A 100 -6.64 -7.73 16.31
C PRO A 100 -5.83 -8.93 16.81
N ALA A 101 -4.52 -8.74 16.92
CA ALA A 101 -3.59 -9.76 17.41
C ALA A 101 -2.51 -9.11 18.26
N VAL A 102 -2.11 -9.77 19.35
CA VAL A 102 -0.99 -9.31 20.18
C VAL A 102 0.27 -10.06 19.74
N ALA A 103 1.32 -9.31 19.42
CA ALA A 103 2.66 -9.85 19.22
C ALA A 103 3.63 -9.08 20.12
N GLY A 104 4.16 -9.76 21.14
CA GLY A 104 4.95 -9.11 22.19
C GLY A 104 4.11 -8.12 22.99
N ASP A 105 4.57 -6.88 23.07
CA ASP A 105 3.90 -5.75 23.74
C ASP A 105 3.04 -4.90 22.78
N ARG A 106 2.90 -5.33 21.51
CA ARG A 106 2.23 -4.56 20.47
C ARG A 106 0.92 -5.20 20.03
N LEU A 107 -0.09 -4.35 19.88
CA LEU A 107 -1.36 -4.70 19.24
C LEU A 107 -1.24 -4.43 17.73
N HIS A 108 -1.48 -5.46 16.94
CA HIS A 108 -1.63 -5.39 15.48
C HIS A 108 -3.10 -5.48 15.09
N GLY A 109 -3.42 -5.12 13.84
CA GLY A 109 -4.78 -5.15 13.32
C GLY A 109 -5.59 -3.90 13.68
N VAL A 110 -6.92 -4.02 13.59
CA VAL A 110 -7.86 -2.96 13.97
C VAL A 110 -8.31 -3.17 15.41
N PRO A 111 -7.97 -2.27 16.35
CA PRO A 111 -8.35 -2.41 17.75
C PRO A 111 -9.87 -2.51 17.93
N GLY A 112 -10.33 -3.42 18.79
CA GLY A 112 -11.75 -3.59 19.08
C GLY A 112 -12.56 -4.18 17.93
N LEU A 113 -11.92 -4.61 16.83
CA LEU A 113 -12.61 -5.24 15.72
C LEU A 113 -13.12 -6.61 16.14
N ARG A 114 -14.39 -6.87 15.84
CA ARG A 114 -15.10 -8.12 16.06
C ARG A 114 -15.67 -8.61 14.75
N VAL A 115 -15.73 -9.92 14.61
CA VAL A 115 -16.18 -10.58 13.39
C VAL A 115 -17.41 -11.44 13.65
N ARG A 116 -18.40 -11.34 12.76
CA ARG A 116 -19.60 -12.17 12.83
C ARG A 116 -19.87 -12.83 11.48
N PRO A 117 -19.57 -14.13 11.31
CA PRO A 117 -19.84 -14.82 10.06
C PRO A 117 -21.35 -14.93 9.83
N ARG A 118 -21.78 -14.55 8.63
CA ARG A 118 -23.15 -14.73 8.13
C ARG A 118 -23.17 -15.81 7.05
N ARG A 119 -24.31 -15.97 6.36
CA ARG A 119 -24.48 -17.00 5.33
C ARG A 119 -23.52 -16.80 4.15
N ASP A 120 -23.42 -15.56 3.66
CA ASP A 120 -22.76 -15.18 2.41
C ASP A 120 -21.79 -13.99 2.56
N HIS A 121 -21.55 -13.54 3.79
CA HIS A 121 -20.62 -12.45 4.10
C HIS A 121 -20.08 -12.58 5.53
N LEU A 122 -19.03 -11.82 5.81
CA LEU A 122 -18.48 -11.63 7.15
C LEU A 122 -18.76 -10.18 7.59
N ASP A 123 -19.53 -9.99 8.66
CA ASP A 123 -19.70 -8.67 9.28
C ASP A 123 -18.44 -8.35 10.10
N LEU A 124 -17.89 -7.16 9.90
CA LEU A 124 -16.78 -6.58 10.63
C LEU A 124 -17.30 -5.40 11.44
N ARG A 125 -17.15 -5.42 12.77
CA ARG A 125 -17.68 -4.38 13.66
C ARG A 125 -16.61 -3.91 14.62
N SER A 126 -16.47 -2.60 14.76
CA SER A 126 -15.69 -1.97 15.83
C SER A 126 -16.56 -0.92 16.54
N PRO A 127 -16.13 -0.35 17.68
CA PRO A 127 -16.81 0.79 18.30
C PRO A 127 -16.96 1.98 17.35
N ASP A 128 -16.04 2.11 16.39
CA ASP A 128 -15.99 3.19 15.41
C ASP A 128 -16.91 2.99 14.20
N GLY A 129 -17.14 1.75 13.77
CA GLY A 129 -17.90 1.51 12.54
C GLY A 129 -18.17 0.05 12.19
N GLU A 130 -18.85 -0.14 11.06
CA GLU A 130 -19.19 -1.47 10.53
C GLU A 130 -18.86 -1.56 9.03
N ALA A 131 -18.39 -2.73 8.60
CA ALA A 131 -18.18 -3.10 7.22
C ALA A 131 -18.54 -4.57 6.99
N ARG A 132 -18.69 -4.96 5.72
CA ARG A 132 -18.97 -6.33 5.31
C ARG A 132 -17.98 -6.81 4.28
N LEU A 133 -17.38 -7.98 4.52
CA LEU A 133 -16.66 -8.70 3.47
C LEU A 133 -17.64 -9.60 2.71
N LEU A 134 -17.98 -9.20 1.49
CA LEU A 134 -18.99 -9.82 0.63
C LEU A 134 -18.41 -11.06 -0.05
N GLY A 135 -19.19 -12.15 -0.07
CA GLY A 135 -18.77 -13.42 -0.67
C GLY A 135 -17.95 -14.31 0.28
N VAL A 136 -17.67 -13.84 1.50
CA VAL A 136 -17.05 -14.65 2.55
C VAL A 136 -18.12 -15.51 3.20
N THR A 137 -18.28 -16.75 2.71
CA THR A 137 -19.25 -17.70 3.28
C THR A 137 -18.79 -18.19 4.65
N ARG A 138 -19.74 -18.70 5.45
CA ARG A 138 -19.42 -19.32 6.75
C ARG A 138 -18.40 -20.46 6.61
N GLU A 139 -18.45 -21.22 5.52
CA GLU A 139 -17.49 -22.29 5.25
C GLU A 139 -16.10 -21.74 4.95
N ARG A 140 -16.00 -20.72 4.09
CA ARG A 140 -14.73 -20.04 3.78
C ARG A 140 -14.09 -19.45 5.03
N TRP A 141 -14.89 -18.84 5.90
CA TRP A 141 -14.45 -18.34 7.21
C TRP A 141 -13.90 -19.47 8.08
N ARG A 142 -14.64 -20.58 8.26
CA ARG A 142 -14.16 -21.73 9.06
C ARG A 142 -12.83 -22.29 8.55
N ARG A 143 -12.65 -22.37 7.22
CA ARG A 143 -11.39 -22.81 6.61
C ARG A 143 -10.23 -21.87 6.96
N ALA A 144 -10.48 -20.56 6.91
CA ALA A 144 -9.48 -19.56 7.27
C ALA A 144 -9.07 -19.65 8.75
N VAL A 145 -10.03 -19.84 9.65
CA VAL A 145 -9.76 -20.08 11.08
C VAL A 145 -8.94 -21.35 11.29
N ALA A 146 -9.32 -22.44 10.63
CA ALA A 146 -8.58 -23.70 10.72
C ALA A 146 -7.15 -23.61 10.16
N ALA A 147 -6.87 -22.65 9.27
CA ALA A 147 -5.55 -22.37 8.73
C ALA A 147 -4.68 -21.48 9.64
N GLY A 148 -5.18 -21.06 10.81
CA GLY A 148 -4.40 -20.33 11.81
C GLY A 148 -4.60 -18.82 11.82
N LEU A 149 -5.75 -18.30 11.36
CA LEU A 149 -6.07 -16.87 11.54
C LEU A 149 -6.10 -16.50 13.04
N PRO A 150 -5.57 -15.32 13.43
CA PRO A 150 -5.55 -14.86 14.81
C PRO A 150 -6.92 -14.34 15.24
N VAL A 151 -7.84 -15.26 15.58
CA VAL A 151 -9.24 -14.93 15.85
C VAL A 151 -9.57 -14.69 17.32
N ASP A 152 -8.65 -14.99 18.24
CA ASP A 152 -8.93 -15.03 19.68
C ASP A 152 -9.51 -13.70 20.20
N LEU A 153 -8.91 -12.57 19.83
CA LEU A 153 -9.43 -11.25 20.21
C LEU A 153 -10.70 -10.88 19.45
N ALA A 154 -10.78 -11.25 18.17
CA ALA A 154 -11.89 -10.90 17.30
C ALA A 154 -13.20 -11.63 17.66
N LEU A 155 -13.09 -12.75 18.38
CA LEU A 155 -14.21 -13.55 18.88
C LEU A 155 -14.49 -13.31 20.37
N ALA A 156 -13.67 -12.53 21.06
CA ALA A 156 -13.88 -12.21 22.47
C ALA A 156 -15.05 -11.24 22.68
N ASP A 157 -15.86 -11.48 23.72
CA ASP A 157 -17.02 -10.64 24.03
C ASP A 157 -16.66 -9.23 24.55
N ARG A 158 -15.44 -9.05 25.08
CA ARG A 158 -14.99 -7.79 25.66
C ARG A 158 -13.66 -7.32 25.08
N PRO A 159 -13.42 -5.99 24.99
CA PRO A 159 -12.12 -5.45 24.63
C PRO A 159 -11.08 -5.75 25.71
N GLN A 160 -9.87 -6.12 25.30
CA GLN A 160 -8.73 -6.19 26.22
C GLN A 160 -8.20 -4.78 26.55
N PRO A 161 -7.46 -4.60 27.67
CA PRO A 161 -6.89 -3.30 28.05
C PRO A 161 -6.02 -2.66 26.95
N LEU A 162 -5.24 -3.47 26.21
CA LEU A 162 -4.44 -2.99 25.07
C LEU A 162 -5.32 -2.48 23.92
N GLU A 163 -6.47 -3.09 23.67
CA GLU A 163 -7.43 -2.62 22.66
C GLU A 163 -8.08 -1.30 23.09
N ALA A 164 -8.41 -1.16 24.38
CA ALA A 164 -8.97 0.08 24.92
C ALA A 164 -7.97 1.24 24.82
N ALA A 165 -6.72 1.02 25.21
CA ALA A 165 -5.66 2.03 25.10
C ALA A 165 -5.40 2.48 23.64
N ALA A 166 -5.51 1.55 22.69
CA ALA A 166 -5.38 1.88 21.27
C ALA A 166 -6.60 2.63 20.71
N ALA A 167 -7.81 2.37 21.24
CA ALA A 167 -9.03 3.08 20.84
C ALA A 167 -9.05 4.55 21.30
N ASP A 168 -8.32 4.88 22.38
CA ASP A 168 -8.19 6.24 22.91
C ASP A 168 -7.22 7.11 22.11
N GLN A 169 -6.53 6.57 21.09
CA GLN A 169 -5.62 7.35 20.27
C GLN A 169 -6.37 8.42 19.46
N PRO A 170 -5.79 9.63 19.32
CA PRO A 170 -6.42 10.70 18.58
C PRO A 170 -6.59 10.32 17.11
N THR A 171 -7.74 10.71 16.57
CA THR A 171 -8.09 10.49 15.18
C THR A 171 -7.08 11.18 14.25
N PRO A 172 -6.44 10.46 13.32
CA PRO A 172 -5.57 11.12 12.37
C PRO A 172 -6.39 12.05 11.47
N PRO A 173 -5.90 13.27 11.19
CA PRO A 173 -6.64 14.27 10.39
C PRO A 173 -6.92 13.77 8.96
N THR A 174 -6.13 12.81 8.49
CA THR A 174 -6.26 12.18 7.17
C THR A 174 -7.35 11.11 7.08
N SER A 175 -8.06 10.78 8.18
CA SER A 175 -9.10 9.73 8.20
C SER A 175 -10.18 9.93 7.14
N ASP A 176 -10.57 11.19 6.91
CA ASP A 176 -11.60 11.55 5.92
C ASP A 176 -11.12 11.28 4.49
N LEU A 177 -9.84 11.59 4.21
CA LEU A 177 -9.20 11.33 2.93
C LEU A 177 -9.06 9.82 2.69
N MET A 178 -8.57 9.09 3.68
CA MET A 178 -8.39 7.63 3.61
C MET A 178 -9.72 6.89 3.44
N SER A 179 -10.75 7.26 4.19
CA SER A 179 -12.12 6.74 3.98
C SER A 179 -12.62 7.05 2.56
N GLY A 180 -12.41 8.28 2.08
CA GLY A 180 -12.73 8.69 0.71
C GLY A 180 -12.06 7.82 -0.35
N VAL A 181 -10.78 7.52 -0.16
CA VAL A 181 -9.96 6.66 -1.04
C VAL A 181 -10.45 5.22 -1.00
N LEU A 182 -10.67 4.64 0.19
CA LEU A 182 -11.18 3.26 0.31
C LEU A 182 -12.49 3.09 -0.46
N ARG A 183 -13.39 4.06 -0.36
CA ARG A 183 -14.67 4.07 -1.07
C ARG A 183 -14.54 4.10 -2.59
N ARG A 184 -13.36 4.44 -3.11
CA ARG A 184 -13.01 4.61 -4.52
C ARG A 184 -11.83 3.74 -4.96
N LEU A 185 -11.45 2.76 -4.15
CA LEU A 185 -10.25 1.95 -4.36
C LEU A 185 -10.16 1.29 -5.76
N PRO A 186 -11.27 0.91 -6.43
CA PRO A 186 -11.24 0.44 -7.81
C PRO A 186 -10.73 1.43 -8.85
N LEU A 187 -10.58 2.72 -8.52
CA LEU A 187 -9.89 3.68 -9.39
C LEU A 187 -8.44 3.29 -9.67
N TRP A 188 -7.78 2.48 -8.85
CA TRP A 188 -6.41 2.01 -9.10
C TRP A 188 -6.37 0.66 -9.83
N ARG A 189 -7.49 0.22 -10.41
CA ARG A 189 -7.54 -1.01 -11.21
C ARG A 189 -6.47 -0.98 -12.31
N GLY A 190 -5.73 -2.06 -12.45
CA GLY A 190 -4.70 -2.20 -13.48
C GLY A 190 -3.31 -1.76 -13.03
N ALA A 191 -3.17 -0.99 -11.95
CA ALA A 191 -1.87 -0.73 -11.35
C ALA A 191 -1.28 -2.02 -10.76
N ALA A 192 0.03 -2.18 -10.86
CA ALA A 192 0.74 -3.37 -10.38
C ALA A 192 0.70 -3.44 -8.84
N TRP A 193 0.83 -2.31 -8.16
CA TRP A 193 0.70 -2.20 -6.71
C TRP A 193 0.29 -0.79 -6.34
N LEU A 194 -0.28 -0.62 -5.15
CA LEU A 194 -0.66 0.66 -4.56
C LEU A 194 -0.16 0.65 -3.11
N ASP A 195 0.43 1.76 -2.71
CA ASP A 195 0.85 1.98 -1.33
C ASP A 195 0.41 3.38 -0.88
N GLY A 196 0.37 3.60 0.43
CA GLY A 196 -0.11 4.84 1.02
C GLY A 196 0.59 5.17 2.33
N VAL A 197 0.99 6.44 2.47
CA VAL A 197 1.67 6.95 3.67
C VAL A 197 1.02 8.26 4.11
N VAL A 198 0.93 8.46 5.42
CA VAL A 198 0.48 9.72 6.01
C VAL A 198 1.71 10.54 6.38
N VAL A 199 1.81 11.76 5.84
CA VAL A 199 2.88 12.72 6.12
C VAL A 199 2.23 14.00 6.63
N GLY A 200 2.27 14.22 7.95
CA GLY A 200 1.56 15.33 8.58
C GLY A 200 0.05 15.23 8.38
N ASP A 201 -0.54 16.23 7.72
CA ASP A 201 -1.97 16.32 7.37
C ASP A 201 -2.28 15.82 5.95
N THR A 202 -1.26 15.33 5.24
CA THR A 202 -1.34 14.88 3.87
C THR A 202 -1.34 13.35 3.82
N PHE A 203 -2.21 12.79 2.99
CA PHE A 203 -2.21 11.37 2.66
C PHE A 203 -1.67 11.17 1.25
N GLU A 204 -0.48 10.59 1.15
CA GLU A 204 0.19 10.32 -0.11
C GLU A 204 -0.08 8.89 -0.56
N LEU A 205 -0.55 8.76 -1.79
CA LEU A 205 -0.73 7.48 -2.48
C LEU A 205 0.25 7.39 -3.63
N TYR A 206 0.89 6.24 -3.82
CA TYR A 206 1.77 6.01 -4.94
C TYR A 206 1.65 4.58 -5.46
N TRP A 207 1.81 4.41 -6.77
CA TRP A 207 1.56 3.15 -7.47
C TRP A 207 2.38 3.06 -8.76
N ARG A 208 2.55 1.86 -9.30
CA ARG A 208 3.24 1.63 -10.58
C ARG A 208 2.29 1.05 -11.62
N GLY A 209 2.35 1.58 -12.85
CA GLY A 209 1.48 1.17 -13.96
C GLY A 209 0.01 1.54 -13.73
N GLY A 210 -0.87 1.10 -14.63
CA GLY A 210 -2.30 1.43 -14.56
C GLY A 210 -2.58 2.92 -14.83
N PRO A 211 -3.53 3.53 -14.12
CA PRO A 211 -4.01 4.87 -14.45
C PRO A 211 -2.96 5.97 -14.16
N PRO A 212 -2.88 7.03 -14.99
CA PRO A 212 -2.00 8.16 -14.73
C PRO A 212 -2.38 8.91 -13.45
N GLY A 213 -1.37 9.37 -12.71
CA GLY A 213 -1.56 10.17 -11.49
C GLY A 213 -2.41 11.42 -11.70
N GLY A 214 -2.20 12.13 -12.81
CA GLY A 214 -2.98 13.33 -13.17
C GLY A 214 -4.47 13.05 -13.34
N SER A 215 -4.82 11.94 -14.00
CA SER A 215 -6.21 11.52 -14.19
C SER A 215 -6.86 11.16 -12.86
N VAL A 216 -6.18 10.40 -12.00
CA VAL A 216 -6.68 10.03 -10.66
C VAL A 216 -6.88 11.27 -9.79
N ALA A 217 -5.92 12.20 -9.76
CA ALA A 217 -6.04 13.44 -8.99
C ALA A 217 -7.24 14.29 -9.46
N ALA A 218 -7.41 14.48 -10.77
CA ALA A 218 -8.54 15.23 -11.32
C ALA A 218 -9.89 14.57 -10.99
N ILE A 219 -9.97 13.23 -11.03
CA ILE A 219 -11.16 12.48 -10.63
C ILE A 219 -11.46 12.69 -9.14
N LEU A 220 -10.45 12.56 -8.27
CA LEU A 220 -10.62 12.66 -6.82
C LEU A 220 -10.96 14.08 -6.34
N ALA A 221 -10.49 15.13 -7.01
CA ALA A 221 -10.77 16.52 -6.62
C ALA A 221 -12.00 17.12 -7.34
N GLY A 222 -12.16 16.85 -8.63
CA GLY A 222 -13.02 17.65 -9.51
C GLY A 222 -14.20 16.92 -10.16
N SER A 223 -14.36 15.62 -9.96
CA SER A 223 -15.43 14.86 -10.63
C SER A 223 -16.67 14.62 -9.77
N THR A 224 -17.71 14.07 -10.38
CA THR A 224 -18.86 13.46 -9.69
C THR A 224 -18.48 12.33 -8.71
N CYS A 225 -17.31 11.72 -8.87
CA CYS A 225 -16.69 10.78 -7.94
C CYS A 225 -15.66 11.43 -7.00
N ARG A 226 -15.64 12.76 -6.82
CA ARG A 226 -14.68 13.42 -5.92
C ARG A 226 -14.76 12.94 -4.48
N VAL A 227 -13.64 13.00 -3.76
CA VAL A 227 -13.62 12.95 -2.29
C VAL A 227 -14.04 14.34 -1.79
N PRO A 228 -15.04 14.46 -0.91
CA PRO A 228 -15.47 15.77 -0.41
C PRO A 228 -14.33 16.52 0.28
N SER A 229 -14.25 17.83 0.03
CA SER A 229 -13.26 18.72 0.66
C SER A 229 -11.80 18.24 0.52
N CYS A 230 -11.47 17.60 -0.61
CA CYS A 230 -10.14 17.07 -0.90
C CYS A 230 -9.47 17.90 -1.99
N ALA A 231 -8.25 18.35 -1.74
CA ALA A 231 -7.31 18.73 -2.78
C ALA A 231 -6.49 17.49 -3.17
N ALA A 232 -6.15 17.35 -4.45
CA ALA A 232 -5.36 16.23 -4.96
C ALA A 232 -4.29 16.76 -5.91
N ILE A 233 -3.02 16.56 -5.55
CA ILE A 233 -1.87 17.03 -6.33
C ILE A 233 -1.14 15.80 -6.87
N PRO A 234 -1.13 15.60 -8.21
CA PRO A 234 -0.40 14.49 -8.80
C PRO A 234 1.11 14.79 -8.79
N TYR A 235 1.91 13.74 -8.62
CA TYR A 235 3.35 13.78 -8.79
C TYR A 235 3.85 12.47 -9.43
N ARG A 236 5.13 12.45 -9.83
CA ARG A 236 5.77 11.27 -10.42
C ARG A 236 7.11 11.04 -9.73
N LEU A 237 7.32 9.81 -9.30
CA LEU A 237 8.59 9.34 -8.75
C LEU A 237 9.38 8.63 -9.86
N ARG A 238 10.63 8.26 -9.56
CA ARG A 238 11.48 7.47 -10.48
C ARG A 238 10.82 6.12 -10.82
N ASN A 239 11.26 5.50 -11.91
CA ASN A 239 10.83 4.15 -12.35
C ASN A 239 9.32 4.04 -12.65
N ASP A 240 8.74 5.10 -13.23
CA ASP A 240 7.33 5.16 -13.64
C ASP A 240 6.33 4.91 -12.51
N VAL A 241 6.68 5.38 -11.32
CA VAL A 241 5.78 5.38 -10.17
C VAL A 241 4.98 6.68 -10.19
N HIS A 242 3.66 6.54 -10.30
CA HIS A 242 2.71 7.64 -10.15
C HIS A 242 2.45 7.90 -8.67
N GLY A 243 2.17 9.15 -8.32
CA GLY A 243 1.75 9.52 -6.98
C GLY A 243 0.68 10.60 -6.98
N VAL A 244 -0.08 10.66 -5.90
CA VAL A 244 -1.05 11.71 -5.61
C VAL A 244 -0.97 12.03 -4.12
N ALA A 245 -0.71 13.29 -3.81
CA ALA A 245 -0.82 13.83 -2.46
C ALA A 245 -2.25 14.37 -2.26
N LEU A 246 -2.92 13.87 -1.24
CA LEU A 246 -4.27 14.29 -0.85
C LEU A 246 -4.19 15.11 0.44
N SER A 247 -4.84 16.28 0.45
CA SER A 247 -4.96 17.12 1.64
C SER A 247 -6.37 17.65 1.79
N ALA A 248 -6.74 18.04 3.01
CA ALA A 248 -8.00 18.72 3.24
C ALA A 248 -7.98 20.08 2.53
N ALA A 249 -8.95 20.34 1.66
CA ALA A 249 -9.09 21.64 1.03
C ALA A 249 -9.45 22.69 2.10
N PRO A 250 -8.80 23.87 2.10
CA PRO A 250 -9.08 24.91 3.09
C PRO A 250 -10.55 25.32 3.04
N HIS A 251 -11.20 25.34 4.20
CA HIS A 251 -12.62 25.71 4.37
C HIS A 251 -12.96 27.13 3.88
N THR A 252 -11.94 27.97 3.68
CA THR A 252 -12.06 29.38 3.25
C THR A 252 -12.09 29.57 1.74
N ALA A 253 -11.93 28.51 0.93
CA ALA A 253 -12.38 28.60 -0.45
C ALA A 253 -13.89 28.88 -0.39
N PRO A 254 -14.37 30.06 -0.86
CA PRO A 254 -15.78 30.38 -0.78
C PRO A 254 -16.58 29.20 -1.33
N HIS A 255 -17.76 28.93 -0.78
CA HIS A 255 -18.74 28.02 -1.39
C HIS A 255 -18.98 28.45 -2.85
N ALA A 256 -18.10 28.01 -3.74
CA ALA A 256 -17.97 28.57 -5.07
C ALA A 256 -19.02 27.88 -5.93
N LEU A 257 -19.89 28.72 -6.48
CA LEU A 257 -20.39 28.67 -7.85
C LEU A 257 -20.20 27.34 -8.57
N ALA A 258 -21.26 26.54 -8.57
CA ALA A 258 -21.41 25.31 -9.33
C ALA A 258 -20.32 24.24 -9.10
N PRO A 259 -20.66 22.94 -9.13
CA PRO A 259 -19.62 21.92 -9.23
C PRO A 259 -18.74 22.22 -10.46
N PRO A 260 -17.39 22.09 -10.34
CA PRO A 260 -16.51 22.28 -11.48
C PRO A 260 -16.95 21.39 -12.65
N PRO A 261 -16.70 21.81 -13.91
CA PRO A 261 -17.03 20.99 -15.05
C PRO A 261 -16.35 19.63 -14.92
N GLU A 262 -17.09 18.61 -15.29
CA GLU A 262 -16.66 17.23 -15.15
C GLU A 262 -15.39 16.98 -16.01
N PRO A 263 -14.31 16.41 -15.45
CA PRO A 263 -13.04 16.27 -16.15
C PRO A 263 -13.06 15.05 -17.10
N ASP A 264 -13.77 15.17 -18.22
CA ASP A 264 -13.96 14.05 -19.16
C ASP A 264 -12.64 13.53 -19.76
N TRP A 265 -11.64 14.40 -19.93
CA TRP A 265 -10.28 13.99 -20.33
C TRP A 265 -9.68 12.97 -19.34
N ALA A 266 -9.87 13.19 -18.04
CA ALA A 266 -9.31 12.33 -16.99
C ALA A 266 -9.98 10.95 -17.02
N TRP A 267 -11.29 10.90 -17.28
CA TRP A 267 -12.00 9.64 -17.44
C TRP A 267 -11.57 8.88 -18.69
N ASN A 268 -11.33 9.57 -19.80
CA ASN A 268 -10.86 8.95 -21.03
C ASN A 268 -9.46 8.35 -20.86
N ASP A 269 -8.53 9.10 -20.25
CA ASP A 269 -7.18 8.61 -19.94
C ASP A 269 -7.22 7.42 -18.97
N TRP A 270 -8.04 7.54 -17.91
CA TRP A 270 -8.23 6.45 -16.96
C TRP A 270 -8.78 5.20 -17.64
N LEU A 271 -9.78 5.33 -18.52
CA LEU A 271 -10.33 4.22 -19.29
C LEU A 271 -9.29 3.59 -20.21
N ALA A 272 -8.52 4.39 -20.93
CA ALA A 272 -7.47 3.90 -21.81
C ALA A 272 -6.42 3.09 -21.04
N ALA A 273 -6.06 3.54 -19.84
CA ALA A 273 -5.04 2.91 -19.00
C ALA A 273 -5.55 1.71 -18.17
N THR A 274 -6.85 1.66 -17.87
CA THR A 274 -7.48 0.61 -17.03
C THR A 274 -8.34 -0.38 -17.80
N ALA A 275 -8.53 -0.15 -19.10
CA ALA A 275 -9.07 -1.15 -20.01
C ALA A 275 -8.28 -2.46 -19.82
N PRO A 276 -8.94 -3.62 -19.94
CA PRO A 276 -8.25 -4.90 -19.97
C PRO A 276 -7.41 -4.99 -21.26
N GLY A 277 -6.33 -4.23 -21.34
CA GLY A 277 -5.26 -4.41 -22.30
C GLY A 277 -4.51 -5.71 -21.99
N PRO A 278 -3.64 -6.18 -22.90
CA PRO A 278 -2.76 -7.30 -22.60
C PRO A 278 -2.07 -6.98 -21.29
N ALA A 279 -2.22 -7.87 -20.30
CA ALA A 279 -1.60 -7.72 -19.01
C ALA A 279 -0.16 -7.29 -19.26
N VAL A 280 0.19 -6.04 -18.92
CA VAL A 280 1.57 -5.56 -19.08
C VAL A 280 2.43 -6.64 -18.48
N ASP A 281 3.24 -7.27 -19.32
CA ASP A 281 4.00 -8.45 -18.95
C ASP A 281 4.83 -8.07 -17.73
N GLU A 282 4.47 -8.65 -16.59
CA GLU A 282 5.03 -8.34 -15.29
C GLU A 282 6.47 -8.88 -15.25
N ARG A 283 7.38 -8.20 -15.96
CA ARG A 283 8.80 -8.20 -15.58
C ARG A 283 9.03 -7.47 -14.26
N ALA A 284 8.03 -6.72 -13.77
CA ALA A 284 8.06 -6.09 -12.46
C ALA A 284 7.65 -7.09 -11.36
N VAL A 285 8.66 -7.73 -10.79
CA VAL A 285 8.62 -8.57 -9.59
C VAL A 285 7.88 -9.90 -9.77
N ARG A 286 8.42 -10.75 -10.66
CA ARG A 286 8.60 -12.14 -10.18
C ARG A 286 9.34 -12.01 -8.85
N PRO A 287 8.90 -12.65 -7.78
CA PRO A 287 9.81 -12.82 -6.67
C PRO A 287 10.94 -13.64 -7.31
N LEU A 288 12.13 -13.07 -7.46
CA LEU A 288 13.28 -13.83 -7.95
C LEU A 288 13.50 -15.07 -7.05
N LEU A 289 12.87 -15.08 -5.88
CA LEU A 289 12.93 -16.12 -4.88
C LEU A 289 11.51 -16.67 -4.60
N PRO A 290 11.24 -17.96 -4.87
CA PRO A 290 9.95 -18.57 -4.54
C PRO A 290 9.65 -18.41 -3.05
N VAL A 291 8.37 -18.12 -2.71
CA VAL A 291 7.88 -18.15 -1.32
C VAL A 291 8.16 -19.53 -0.75
N ARG A 292 9.03 -19.59 0.26
CA ARG A 292 9.48 -20.83 0.90
C ARG A 292 8.55 -21.14 2.08
N PRO A 293 7.67 -22.17 1.99
CA PRO A 293 6.71 -22.49 3.05
C PRO A 293 7.37 -22.94 4.36
N ASP A 294 8.67 -23.22 4.32
CA ASP A 294 9.51 -23.69 5.42
C ASP A 294 10.23 -22.57 6.19
N LEU A 295 10.04 -21.30 5.79
CA LEU A 295 10.54 -20.15 6.53
C LEU A 295 9.39 -19.34 7.14
N PRO A 296 9.50 -18.95 8.42
CA PRO A 296 8.49 -18.11 9.06
C PRO A 296 8.51 -16.69 8.48
N ASP A 297 7.35 -16.05 8.36
CA ASP A 297 7.21 -14.68 7.80
C ASP A 297 7.64 -13.62 8.85
N VAL A 298 8.93 -13.57 9.14
CA VAL A 298 9.50 -12.74 10.25
C VAL A 298 10.28 -11.53 9.75
N TRP A 299 10.43 -11.36 8.44
CA TRP A 299 11.28 -10.32 7.84
C TRP A 299 10.81 -8.89 8.15
N GLU A 300 9.53 -8.71 8.46
CA GLU A 300 8.92 -7.41 8.78
C GLU A 300 8.95 -7.09 10.28
N HIS A 301 9.36 -8.03 11.14
CA HIS A 301 9.54 -7.74 12.56
C HIS A 301 10.65 -6.71 12.72
N HIS A 302 10.44 -5.73 13.60
CA HIS A 302 11.35 -4.58 13.75
C HIS A 302 12.79 -5.01 14.08
N GLU A 303 12.95 -6.02 14.93
CA GLU A 303 14.26 -6.58 15.30
C GLU A 303 14.95 -7.24 14.10
N MET A 304 14.21 -8.03 13.33
CA MET A 304 14.72 -8.66 12.10
C MET A 304 15.09 -7.61 11.06
N ARG A 305 14.25 -6.59 10.84
CA ARG A 305 14.52 -5.45 9.95
C ARG A 305 15.78 -4.70 10.34
N THR A 306 15.97 -4.47 11.64
CA THR A 306 17.14 -3.77 12.18
C THR A 306 18.41 -4.60 11.97
N ALA A 307 18.36 -5.89 12.30
CA ALA A 307 19.47 -6.81 12.10
C ALA A 307 19.87 -6.92 10.62
N LEU A 308 18.89 -7.04 9.71
CA LEU A 308 19.13 -7.06 8.27
C LEU A 308 19.77 -5.75 7.79
N ALA A 309 19.23 -4.59 8.19
CA ALA A 309 19.75 -3.28 7.80
C ALA A 309 21.20 -3.06 8.28
N LEU A 310 21.54 -3.57 9.46
CA LEU A 310 22.88 -3.52 10.03
C LEU A 310 23.81 -4.65 9.53
N ARG A 311 23.30 -5.58 8.70
CA ARG A 311 23.99 -6.80 8.27
C ARG A 311 24.48 -7.66 9.45
N ASP A 312 23.75 -7.62 10.57
CA ASP A 312 24.00 -8.45 11.74
C ASP A 312 23.43 -9.86 11.53
N ILE A 313 24.16 -10.67 10.76
CA ILE A 313 23.75 -12.04 10.42
C ILE A 313 23.66 -12.93 11.66
N THR A 314 24.44 -12.64 12.71
CA THR A 314 24.36 -13.36 13.99
C THR A 314 22.96 -13.22 14.59
N THR A 315 22.45 -11.98 14.66
CA THR A 315 21.10 -11.72 15.17
C THR A 315 20.03 -12.29 14.25
N VAL A 316 20.19 -12.21 12.92
CA VAL A 316 19.28 -12.84 11.95
C VAL A 316 19.15 -14.35 12.20
N TYR A 317 20.27 -15.06 12.34
CA TYR A 317 20.24 -16.51 12.58
C TYR A 317 19.63 -16.86 13.94
N ARG A 318 19.92 -16.07 14.98
CA ARG A 318 19.31 -16.27 16.30
C ARG A 318 17.80 -16.10 16.25
N LEU A 319 17.31 -15.04 15.61
CA LEU A 319 15.88 -14.82 15.42
C LEU A 319 15.23 -15.96 14.62
N LEU A 320 15.87 -16.45 13.56
CA LEU A 320 15.36 -17.61 12.81
C LEU A 320 15.30 -18.88 13.65
N THR A 321 16.34 -19.17 14.44
CA THR A 321 16.32 -20.33 15.36
C THR A 321 15.25 -20.18 16.44
N HIS A 322 15.03 -18.97 16.93
CA HIS A 322 13.96 -18.67 17.89
C HIS A 322 12.57 -18.91 17.28
N HIS A 323 12.40 -18.62 16.00
CA HIS A 323 11.19 -18.90 15.23
C HIS A 323 11.12 -20.34 14.66
N GLY A 324 11.95 -21.25 15.17
CA GLY A 324 11.86 -22.69 14.88
C GLY A 324 12.60 -23.17 13.63
N VAL A 325 13.45 -22.35 13.01
CA VAL A 325 14.28 -22.77 11.88
C VAL A 325 15.58 -23.42 12.41
N PRO A 326 15.79 -24.73 12.22
CA PRO A 326 16.97 -25.41 12.76
C PRO A 326 18.25 -24.99 12.01
N ARG A 327 19.40 -25.05 12.70
CA ARG A 327 20.71 -24.61 12.15
C ARG A 327 21.09 -25.34 10.87
N ASP A 328 20.85 -26.65 10.82
CA ASP A 328 21.09 -27.48 9.64
C ASP A 328 20.26 -27.01 8.44
N ARG A 329 19.06 -26.49 8.70
CA ARG A 329 18.23 -25.89 7.66
C ARG A 329 18.78 -24.54 7.21
N ILE A 330 19.27 -23.70 8.12
CA ILE A 330 19.94 -22.44 7.74
C ILE A 330 21.16 -22.72 6.85
N ALA A 331 21.98 -23.71 7.20
CA ALA A 331 23.13 -24.16 6.40
C ALA A 331 22.67 -24.61 5.00
N ALA A 332 21.69 -25.51 4.93
CA ALA A 332 21.15 -26.00 3.67
C ALA A 332 20.50 -24.90 2.81
N LEU A 333 19.80 -23.95 3.42
CA LEU A 333 19.12 -22.85 2.71
C LEU A 333 20.11 -21.86 2.12
N THR A 334 21.16 -21.53 2.87
CA THR A 334 22.16 -20.53 2.47
C THR A 334 23.35 -21.11 1.69
N GLY A 335 23.43 -22.44 1.56
CA GLY A 335 24.57 -23.12 0.94
C GLY A 335 25.85 -23.04 1.75
N GLN A 336 25.78 -22.62 3.03
CA GLN A 336 26.94 -22.55 3.91
C GLN A 336 27.24 -23.90 4.56
N PRO A 337 28.52 -24.24 4.79
CA PRO A 337 28.89 -25.34 5.66
C PRO A 337 28.33 -25.18 7.07
N HIS A 338 27.94 -26.28 7.73
CA HIS A 338 27.41 -26.25 9.10
C HIS A 338 28.35 -25.54 10.09
N HIS A 339 29.66 -25.75 9.95
CA HIS A 339 30.66 -25.11 10.81
C HIS A 339 30.72 -23.57 10.64
N ASP A 340 30.40 -23.05 9.46
CA ASP A 340 30.34 -21.60 9.22
C ASP A 340 29.08 -21.00 9.89
N VAL A 341 27.95 -21.70 9.83
CA VAL A 341 26.72 -21.29 10.53
C VAL A 341 26.94 -21.23 12.04
N ASP A 342 27.60 -22.23 12.62
CA ASP A 342 27.93 -22.23 14.06
C ASP A 342 28.93 -21.11 14.41
N ARG A 343 29.89 -20.82 13.52
CA ARG A 343 30.85 -19.72 13.71
C ARG A 343 30.15 -18.36 13.70
N VAL A 344 29.19 -18.14 12.80
CA VAL A 344 28.36 -16.93 12.76
C VAL A 344 27.48 -16.82 14.00
N LEU A 345 26.81 -17.90 14.43
CA LEU A 345 26.01 -17.91 15.67
C LEU A 345 26.83 -17.59 16.93
N SER A 346 28.12 -17.94 16.91
CA SER A 346 29.11 -17.63 17.95
C SER A 346 29.64 -16.19 17.88
N GLY A 347 29.19 -15.39 16.90
CA GLY A 347 29.50 -13.96 16.79
C GLY A 347 30.52 -13.59 15.71
N ALA A 348 30.90 -14.52 14.82
CA ALA A 348 31.76 -14.15 13.70
C ALA A 348 30.99 -13.27 12.70
N LYS A 349 31.64 -12.18 12.26
CA LYS A 349 31.08 -11.26 11.28
C LYS A 349 31.16 -11.84 9.87
N VAL A 350 30.12 -11.60 9.08
CA VAL A 350 30.07 -11.89 7.65
C VAL A 350 30.19 -10.57 6.89
N GLU A 351 31.36 -10.33 6.29
CA GLU A 351 31.65 -9.08 5.58
C GLU A 351 31.66 -9.23 4.05
N SER A 352 31.86 -10.45 3.56
CA SER A 352 31.89 -10.73 2.12
C SER A 352 30.55 -10.44 1.48
N TYR A 353 30.56 -9.59 0.44
CA TYR A 353 29.37 -9.26 -0.35
C TYR A 353 28.74 -10.50 -0.97
N ASP A 354 29.56 -11.41 -1.49
CA ASP A 354 29.09 -12.65 -2.13
C ASP A 354 28.41 -13.56 -1.11
N THR A 355 28.96 -13.66 0.11
CA THR A 355 28.36 -14.45 1.19
C THR A 355 27.07 -13.82 1.68
N LEU A 356 27.01 -12.50 1.85
CA LEU A 356 25.79 -11.78 2.22
C LEU A 356 24.70 -11.92 1.16
N THR A 357 25.08 -11.87 -0.12
CA THR A 357 24.16 -12.08 -1.24
C THR A 357 23.64 -13.51 -1.26
N ALA A 358 24.52 -14.51 -1.11
CA ALA A 358 24.13 -15.92 -1.01
C ALA A 358 23.23 -16.21 0.21
N ILE A 359 23.48 -15.55 1.35
CA ILE A 359 22.60 -15.62 2.53
C ILE A 359 21.23 -15.03 2.21
N ALA A 360 21.19 -13.82 1.64
CA ALA A 360 19.95 -13.14 1.32
C ALA A 360 19.12 -13.96 0.32
N GLU A 361 19.74 -14.45 -0.74
CA GLU A 361 19.12 -15.33 -1.73
C GLU A 361 18.65 -16.64 -1.09
N GLY A 362 19.53 -17.32 -0.34
CA GLY A 362 19.22 -18.60 0.29
C GLY A 362 18.05 -18.53 1.27
N LEU A 363 17.94 -17.43 2.01
CA LEU A 363 16.86 -17.16 2.96
C LEU A 363 15.63 -16.49 2.32
N GLY A 364 15.67 -16.10 1.04
CA GLY A 364 14.56 -15.36 0.43
C GLY A 364 14.42 -13.91 0.92
N VAL A 365 15.46 -13.33 1.50
CA VAL A 365 15.48 -11.95 1.98
C VAL A 365 15.71 -11.00 0.81
N PRO A 366 14.87 -9.96 0.61
CA PRO A 366 15.14 -8.96 -0.41
C PRO A 366 16.50 -8.28 -0.18
N LEU A 367 17.38 -8.25 -1.20
CA LEU A 367 18.72 -7.66 -1.09
C LEU A 367 18.71 -6.21 -0.55
N GLY A 368 17.66 -5.45 -0.86
CA GLY A 368 17.48 -4.09 -0.33
C GLY A 368 17.36 -4.03 1.20
N TYR A 369 16.95 -5.11 1.87
CA TYR A 369 16.83 -5.16 3.33
C TYR A 369 18.20 -5.21 4.00
N MET A 370 19.23 -5.71 3.31
CA MET A 370 20.62 -5.71 3.75
C MET A 370 21.45 -4.56 3.14
N GLY A 371 20.80 -3.65 2.40
CA GLY A 371 21.50 -2.62 1.64
C GLY A 371 22.44 -3.19 0.57
N LEU A 372 22.09 -4.34 -0.02
CA LEU A 372 22.86 -5.04 -1.06
C LEU A 372 22.28 -4.83 -2.47
N ALA A 373 21.12 -4.18 -2.58
CA ALA A 373 20.52 -3.86 -3.87
C ALA A 373 21.42 -2.88 -4.62
N HIS A 374 22.15 -3.37 -5.62
CA HIS A 374 22.71 -2.51 -6.65
C HIS A 374 21.58 -2.06 -7.57
N ASP A 375 21.48 -0.74 -7.80
CA ASP A 375 20.64 -0.20 -8.86
C ASP A 375 21.09 -0.82 -10.19
N GLU A 376 20.22 -1.60 -10.81
CA GLU A 376 20.44 -2.16 -12.12
C GLU A 376 20.81 -1.03 -13.10
N PRO A 377 21.87 -1.17 -13.91
CA PRO A 377 22.20 -0.17 -14.91
C PRO A 377 21.04 -0.08 -15.90
N SER A 378 20.45 1.12 -16.02
CA SER A 378 19.53 1.41 -17.12
C SER A 378 20.28 1.21 -18.44
N HIS A 379 19.58 0.72 -19.46
CA HIS A 379 20.09 0.52 -20.82
C HIS A 379 21.03 1.64 -21.28
N PRO A 380 22.05 1.35 -22.11
CA PRO A 380 22.98 2.34 -22.62
C PRO A 380 22.27 3.29 -23.60
N GLY A 381 21.63 4.33 -23.05
CA GLY A 381 21.17 5.52 -23.77
C GLY A 381 22.30 6.56 -23.84
N ALA A 382 22.32 7.30 -24.95
CA ALA A 382 23.37 8.22 -25.38
C ALA A 382 24.04 9.06 -24.27
N GLY A 383 25.37 9.17 -24.35
CA GLY A 383 26.21 9.87 -23.38
C GLY A 383 25.79 11.32 -23.14
N CYS A 384 25.66 11.68 -21.86
CA CYS A 384 25.38 13.04 -21.41
C CYS A 384 26.65 13.90 -21.41
N ALA A 385 26.57 15.16 -21.85
CA ALA A 385 27.66 16.14 -21.77
C ALA A 385 28.17 16.43 -20.33
N CYS A 386 27.35 16.14 -19.33
CA CYS A 386 27.67 16.24 -17.91
C CYS A 386 28.59 15.12 -17.39
N ALA A 387 28.72 14.01 -18.12
CA ALA A 387 29.50 12.85 -17.69
C ALA A 387 31.00 13.17 -17.57
N HIS A 388 31.47 14.18 -18.31
CA HIS A 388 32.86 14.62 -18.34
C HIS A 388 33.19 15.79 -17.38
N LEU A 389 32.21 16.26 -16.59
CA LEU A 389 32.49 17.30 -15.60
C LEU A 389 33.34 16.72 -14.46
N ASP A 390 34.30 17.51 -13.99
CA ASP A 390 35.08 17.14 -12.80
C ASP A 390 34.19 17.12 -11.54
N GLU A 391 34.58 16.32 -10.56
CA GLU A 391 33.83 16.13 -9.30
C GLU A 391 33.72 17.40 -8.44
N ARG A 392 34.71 18.30 -8.51
CA ARG A 392 34.68 19.58 -7.80
C ARG A 392 33.60 20.49 -8.36
N THR A 393 33.48 20.57 -9.68
CA THR A 393 32.42 21.31 -10.38
C THR A 393 31.03 20.73 -10.07
N LYS A 394 30.89 19.40 -9.95
CA LYS A 394 29.62 18.78 -9.52
C LYS A 394 29.29 19.14 -8.07
N ARG A 395 30.27 19.07 -7.17
CA ARG A 395 30.12 19.39 -5.75
C ARG A 395 29.77 20.86 -5.50
N ASP A 396 30.46 21.79 -6.16
CA ASP A 396 30.24 23.22 -5.97
C ASP A 396 28.83 23.62 -6.41
N ARG A 397 28.34 23.05 -7.51
CA ARG A 397 26.96 23.28 -7.96
C ARG A 397 25.91 22.63 -7.07
N PHE A 398 26.20 21.45 -6.50
CA PHE A 398 25.33 20.81 -5.51
C PHE A 398 25.21 21.64 -4.22
N LEU A 399 26.33 22.15 -3.70
CA LEU A 399 26.34 22.99 -2.49
C LEU A 399 25.62 24.31 -2.70
N ALA A 400 25.77 24.94 -3.87
CA ALA A 400 25.02 26.14 -4.23
C ALA A 400 23.50 25.88 -4.24
N HIS A 401 23.06 24.71 -4.72
CA HIS A 401 21.66 24.31 -4.72
C HIS A 401 21.13 24.00 -3.31
N ALA A 402 21.89 23.26 -2.50
CA ALA A 402 21.53 22.96 -1.11
C ALA A 402 21.34 24.24 -0.28
N ALA A 403 22.16 25.26 -0.52
CA ALA A 403 21.98 26.57 0.07
C ALA A 403 20.64 27.20 -0.33
N LEU A 404 20.28 27.21 -1.63
CA LEU A 404 19.02 27.77 -2.15
C LEU A 404 17.76 27.09 -1.58
N VAL A 405 17.80 25.77 -1.39
CA VAL A 405 16.71 25.01 -0.77
C VAL A 405 16.55 25.39 0.70
N THR A 406 17.65 25.61 1.42
CA THR A 406 17.64 25.96 2.84
C THR A 406 17.02 27.34 3.10
N VAL A 407 17.17 28.29 2.16
CA VAL A 407 16.53 29.62 2.23
C VAL A 407 15.09 29.66 1.68
N GLY A 408 14.48 28.51 1.36
CA GLY A 408 13.05 28.42 1.05
C GLY A 408 12.64 28.90 -0.35
N THR A 409 13.56 28.94 -1.31
CA THR A 409 13.23 29.30 -2.70
C THR A 409 12.70 28.09 -3.49
N THR A 410 11.49 28.22 -4.05
CA THR A 410 10.87 27.18 -4.90
C THR A 410 11.24 27.38 -6.38
N THR A 411 12.27 26.64 -6.79
CA THR A 411 12.65 26.22 -8.16
C THR A 411 13.03 27.30 -9.20
N ALA A 412 14.29 27.24 -9.63
CA ALA A 412 14.70 27.41 -11.03
C ALA A 412 15.60 26.22 -11.41
N GLY A 413 15.34 25.59 -12.55
CA GLY A 413 15.83 24.26 -12.91
C GLY A 413 17.35 24.12 -12.87
N TRP A 414 17.83 23.12 -12.12
CA TRP A 414 19.25 22.75 -12.10
C TRP A 414 19.43 21.27 -12.44
N GLY A 415 20.11 21.06 -13.57
CA GLY A 415 20.68 19.79 -13.99
C GLY A 415 20.59 19.58 -15.49
N CYS A 416 21.06 18.43 -15.98
CA CYS A 416 21.26 18.24 -17.41
C CYS A 416 19.95 18.07 -18.20
N PRO A 417 19.74 18.82 -19.30
CA PRO A 417 18.55 18.73 -20.16
C PRO A 417 18.36 17.39 -20.87
N THR A 418 19.40 16.56 -20.94
CA THR A 418 19.36 15.27 -21.61
C THR A 418 18.47 14.27 -20.86
N GLU A 419 17.42 13.77 -21.51
CA GLU A 419 16.60 12.67 -21.00
C GLU A 419 17.49 11.47 -20.63
N GLY A 420 17.31 10.94 -19.41
CA GLY A 420 18.08 9.81 -18.89
C GLY A 420 19.41 10.16 -18.20
N CYS A 421 19.81 11.43 -18.18
CA CYS A 421 21.00 11.86 -17.44
C CYS A 421 20.81 11.74 -15.91
N ARG A 422 21.71 10.99 -15.25
CA ARG A 422 21.73 10.79 -13.79
C ARG A 422 22.51 11.83 -12.99
N SER A 423 23.25 12.77 -13.62
CA SER A 423 23.86 13.88 -12.88
C SER A 423 22.75 14.86 -12.46
N THR A 424 22.32 14.72 -11.20
CA THR A 424 21.56 15.69 -10.41
C THR A 424 20.56 16.54 -11.19
N ARG A 425 19.30 16.11 -11.21
CA ARG A 425 18.16 17.01 -11.44
C ARG A 425 17.17 16.96 -10.27
N PRO A 426 16.57 18.12 -10.00
CA PRO A 426 15.23 18.36 -10.53
C PRO A 426 15.23 19.32 -11.73
N VAL A 427 14.43 18.96 -12.74
CA VAL A 427 13.53 19.95 -13.33
C VAL A 427 12.43 20.19 -12.32
#